data_AF-A0A3M0CS58-F1
#
_entry.id   AF-A0A3M0CS58-F1
#
_cell.length_a   1.000
_cell.length_b   1.000
_cell.length_c   1.000
_cell.angle_alpha   90.00
_cell.angle_beta   90.00
_cell.angle_gamma   90.00
#
_symmetry.space_group_name_H-M   'P 1'
#
loop_
_entity.id
_entity.type
_entity.pdbx_description
1 polymer ?
#
loop_
_entity_poly.entity_id
_entity_poly.type
_entity_poly.pdbx_seq_one_letter_code
_entity_poly.pdbx_strand_id
1 'polypeptide(L)'
;MTESAFRDFLAGPWQAIRTWKTQYDLKAIITLYAELCDYSVRTRKDIPAFVLISSLAAQDCLDEARAAEAGSCTDPDLVSGSDSGPDSGPDSGFGLARLLRERAKVLLYNLGANTWPGWGDGDVTIDGTARLTGFWASQKSLDLVRSLELGAYQLGNGLWLTGAHALAAGMTQAAEADFRQAKRHFLECDTPVMADLATGYGMLAGSFAGHDTAAEFDGFLADLRGRGDKGAASVADQIETARGALRVDPDPDALS
;
A
#
# COMPACT_ATOMS: atom_id res chain seq x y z
N MET A 1 -15.37 8.33 14.51
CA MET A 1 -15.30 7.15 15.41
C MET A 1 -15.21 7.49 16.89
N THR A 2 -15.92 6.76 17.76
CA THR A 2 -15.74 6.86 19.22
C THR A 2 -14.64 5.90 19.69
N GLU A 3 -13.92 6.25 20.76
CA GLU A 3 -12.97 5.36 21.47
C GLU A 3 -13.62 3.99 21.79
N SER A 4 -14.94 3.95 21.94
CA SER A 4 -15.75 2.75 22.10
C SER A 4 -15.61 1.77 20.94
N ALA A 5 -15.71 2.21 19.68
CA ALA A 5 -15.64 1.30 18.53
C ALA A 5 -14.25 0.64 18.40
N PHE A 6 -13.19 1.41 18.69
CA PHE A 6 -11.83 0.86 18.74
C PHE A 6 -11.64 -0.10 19.92
N ARG A 7 -12.22 0.21 21.09
CA ARG A 7 -12.19 -0.67 22.27
C ARG A 7 -12.91 -1.99 22.02
N ASP A 8 -14.09 -1.95 21.40
CA ASP A 8 -14.85 -3.14 21.03
C ASP A 8 -14.08 -3.98 20.01
N PHE A 9 -13.42 -3.33 19.06
CA PHE A 9 -12.52 -3.99 18.11
C PHE A 9 -11.36 -4.69 18.82
N LEU A 10 -10.66 -4.01 19.74
CA LEU A 10 -9.55 -4.63 20.47
C LEU A 10 -10.00 -5.77 21.40
N ALA A 11 -11.21 -5.69 21.96
CA ALA A 11 -11.76 -6.74 22.83
C ALA A 11 -12.10 -8.03 22.05
N GLY A 12 -12.39 -7.92 20.75
CA GLY A 12 -12.66 -9.06 19.89
C GLY A 12 -12.83 -8.63 18.43
N PRO A 13 -11.74 -8.55 17.64
CA PRO A 13 -11.76 -8.01 16.28
C PRO A 13 -12.82 -8.67 15.40
N TRP A 14 -12.88 -10.00 15.46
CA TRP A 14 -13.83 -10.81 14.72
C TRP A 14 -15.29 -10.60 15.17
N GLN A 15 -15.51 -10.40 16.47
CA GLN A 15 -16.84 -10.15 17.01
C GLN A 15 -17.33 -8.75 16.67
N ALA A 16 -16.44 -7.75 16.73
CA ALA A 16 -16.73 -6.38 16.32
C ALA A 16 -17.06 -6.33 14.83
N ILE A 17 -16.24 -6.94 13.97
CA ILE A 17 -16.48 -6.99 12.52
C ILE A 17 -17.82 -7.67 12.22
N ARG A 18 -18.09 -8.84 12.82
CA ARG A 18 -19.38 -9.53 12.66
C ARG A 18 -20.55 -8.65 13.09
N THR A 19 -20.41 -7.96 14.22
CA THR A 19 -21.44 -7.06 14.73
C THR A 19 -21.66 -5.90 13.76
N TRP A 20 -20.59 -5.29 13.25
CA TRP A 20 -20.67 -4.20 12.28
C TRP A 20 -21.31 -4.64 10.97
N LYS A 21 -20.98 -5.83 10.46
CA LYS A 21 -21.63 -6.42 9.29
C LYS A 21 -23.15 -6.63 9.45
N THR A 22 -23.65 -6.71 10.68
CA THR A 22 -25.09 -6.78 10.96
C THR A 22 -25.75 -5.42 11.20
N GLN A 23 -24.98 -4.37 11.45
CA GLN A 23 -25.46 -3.05 11.89
C GLN A 23 -25.27 -1.95 10.86
N TYR A 24 -24.29 -2.11 9.97
CA TYR A 24 -23.85 -1.10 9.03
C TYR A 24 -23.79 -1.67 7.63
N ASP A 25 -24.09 -0.83 6.64
CA ASP A 25 -23.83 -1.16 5.25
C ASP A 25 -22.31 -1.27 4.98
N LEU A 26 -21.95 -1.92 3.88
CA LEU A 26 -20.55 -2.12 3.50
C LEU A 26 -19.77 -0.80 3.35
N LYS A 27 -20.40 0.29 2.88
CA LYS A 27 -19.73 1.59 2.71
C LYS A 27 -19.34 2.18 4.06
N ALA A 28 -20.22 2.08 5.05
CA ALA A 28 -19.96 2.46 6.43
C ALA A 28 -18.86 1.58 7.04
N ILE A 29 -18.83 0.28 6.76
CA ILE A 29 -17.77 -0.64 7.21
C ILE A 29 -16.41 -0.26 6.60
N ILE A 30 -16.34 0.01 5.29
CA ILE A 30 -15.11 0.44 4.62
C ILE A 30 -14.61 1.77 5.20
N THR A 31 -15.52 2.70 5.46
CA THR A 31 -15.18 3.99 6.08
C THR A 31 -14.65 3.78 7.49
N LEU A 32 -15.29 2.91 8.27
CA LEU A 32 -14.88 2.55 9.62
C LEU A 32 -13.49 1.91 9.63
N TYR A 33 -13.21 1.00 8.71
CA TYR A 33 -11.87 0.42 8.56
C TYR A 33 -10.82 1.49 8.26
N ALA A 34 -11.11 2.44 7.36
CA ALA A 34 -10.19 3.53 7.06
C ALA A 34 -9.91 4.41 8.30
N GLU A 35 -10.95 4.74 9.07
CA GLU A 35 -10.82 5.49 10.34
C GLU A 35 -10.00 4.72 11.38
N LEU A 36 -10.24 3.41 11.53
CA LEU A 36 -9.49 2.54 12.45
C LEU A 36 -8.01 2.44 12.07
N CYS A 37 -7.74 2.32 10.77
CA CYS A 37 -6.38 2.31 10.25
C CYS A 37 -5.64 3.61 10.54
N ASP A 38 -6.26 4.77 10.25
CA ASP A 38 -5.68 6.08 10.53
C ASP A 38 -5.44 6.29 12.03
N TYR A 39 -6.41 5.90 12.87
CA TYR A 39 -6.28 5.99 14.33
C TYR A 39 -5.16 5.10 14.87
N SER A 40 -5.05 3.85 14.40
CA SER A 40 -4.05 2.88 14.88
C SER A 40 -2.63 3.36 14.58
N VAL A 41 -2.39 3.87 13.37
CA VAL A 41 -1.05 4.35 12.96
C VAL A 41 -0.77 5.72 13.56
N ARG A 42 -1.63 6.72 13.33
CA ARG A 42 -1.32 8.12 13.66
C ARG A 42 -1.48 8.45 15.13
N THR A 43 -2.46 7.84 15.79
CA THR A 43 -2.77 8.17 17.19
C THR A 43 -2.10 7.20 18.15
N ARG A 44 -2.20 5.89 17.87
CA ARG A 44 -1.73 4.84 18.79
C ARG A 44 -0.31 4.35 18.49
N LYS A 45 0.19 4.56 17.27
CA LYS A 45 1.44 3.94 16.77
C LYS A 45 1.44 2.41 16.96
N ASP A 46 0.26 1.79 16.85
CA ASP A 46 0.03 0.37 17.10
C ASP A 46 0.01 -0.39 15.77
N ILE A 47 1.21 -0.80 15.33
CA ILE A 47 1.42 -1.50 14.06
C ILE A 47 0.74 -2.87 14.02
N PRO A 48 0.82 -3.72 15.07
CA PRO A 48 0.09 -4.99 15.07
C PRO A 48 -1.42 -4.83 14.87
N ALA A 49 -2.05 -3.86 15.57
CA ALA A 49 -3.47 -3.60 15.37
C ALA A 49 -3.77 -3.12 13.94
N PHE A 50 -2.96 -2.18 13.42
CA PHE A 50 -3.10 -1.68 12.04
C PHE A 50 -3.00 -2.81 11.00
N VAL A 51 -2.02 -3.70 11.15
CA VAL A 51 -1.80 -4.85 10.26
C VAL A 51 -3.03 -5.75 10.27
N LEU A 52 -3.54 -6.09 11.45
CA LEU A 52 -4.73 -6.93 11.59
C LEU A 52 -5.96 -6.29 10.94
N ILE A 53 -6.27 -5.04 11.29
CA ILE A 53 -7.43 -4.30 10.76
C ILE A 53 -7.37 -4.23 9.24
N SER A 54 -6.24 -3.79 8.68
CA SER A 54 -6.08 -3.59 7.25
C SER A 54 -6.18 -4.90 6.46
N SER A 55 -5.60 -5.98 7.00
CA SER A 55 -5.64 -7.30 6.36
C SER A 55 -7.06 -7.86 6.32
N LEU A 56 -7.80 -7.76 7.43
CA LEU A 56 -9.19 -8.20 7.50
C LEU A 56 -10.10 -7.39 6.58
N ALA A 57 -9.93 -6.07 6.57
CA ALA A 57 -10.70 -5.19 5.70
C ALA A 57 -10.47 -5.49 4.21
N ALA A 58 -9.21 -5.70 3.81
CA ALA A 58 -8.87 -6.05 2.44
C ALA A 58 -9.43 -7.42 2.04
N GLN A 59 -9.31 -8.42 2.93
CA GLN A 59 -9.83 -9.77 2.69
C GLN A 59 -11.36 -9.77 2.57
N ASP A 60 -12.07 -9.07 3.46
CA ASP A 60 -13.52 -8.88 3.39
C ASP A 60 -13.94 -8.30 2.04
N CYS A 61 -13.26 -7.24 1.57
CA CYS A 61 -13.56 -6.65 0.27
C CYS A 61 -13.37 -7.67 -0.88
N LEU A 62 -12.34 -8.50 -0.83
CA LEU A 62 -12.08 -9.50 -1.87
C LEU A 62 -13.09 -10.64 -1.84
N ASP A 63 -13.53 -11.07 -0.66
CA ASP A 63 -14.53 -12.13 -0.52
C ASP A 63 -15.90 -11.66 -1.00
N GLU A 64 -16.30 -10.44 -0.65
CA GLU A 64 -17.53 -9.82 -1.17
C GLU A 64 -17.46 -9.60 -2.69
N ALA A 65 -16.28 -9.23 -3.23
CA ALA A 65 -16.12 -9.10 -4.67
C ALA A 65 -16.36 -10.44 -5.39
N ARG A 66 -15.84 -11.54 -4.85
CA ARG A 66 -16.08 -12.88 -5.40
C ARG A 66 -17.54 -13.29 -5.29
N ALA A 67 -18.21 -12.97 -4.18
CA ALA A 67 -19.64 -13.22 -4.01
C ALA A 67 -20.48 -12.43 -5.03
N ALA A 68 -20.14 -11.17 -5.28
CA ALA A 68 -20.80 -10.36 -6.31
C ALA A 68 -20.62 -10.94 -7.72
N GLU A 69 -19.44 -11.42 -8.08
CA GLU A 69 -19.20 -12.10 -9.36
C GLU A 69 -19.95 -13.41 -9.51
N ALA A 70 -20.13 -14.14 -8.41
CA ALA A 70 -20.91 -15.37 -8.38
C ALA A 70 -22.43 -15.12 -8.39
N GLY A 71 -22.88 -13.87 -8.37
CA GLY A 71 -24.30 -13.52 -8.24
C GLY A 71 -24.90 -13.87 -6.88
N SER A 72 -24.05 -14.10 -5.87
CA SER A 72 -24.45 -14.49 -4.51
C SER A 72 -24.28 -13.36 -3.49
N CYS A 73 -24.08 -12.11 -3.94
CA CYS A 73 -24.03 -10.97 -3.03
C CYS A 73 -25.42 -10.75 -2.41
N THR A 74 -25.46 -10.79 -1.08
CA THR A 74 -26.71 -10.75 -0.32
C THR A 74 -27.13 -9.36 0.11
N ASP A 75 -26.36 -8.32 -0.20
CA ASP A 75 -26.62 -6.94 0.25
C ASP A 75 -27.40 -6.14 -0.81
N PRO A 76 -28.71 -5.91 -0.63
CA PRO A 76 -29.56 -5.21 -1.58
C PRO A 76 -29.26 -3.71 -1.71
N ASP A 77 -28.60 -3.11 -0.71
CA ASP A 77 -28.29 -1.67 -0.71
C ASP A 77 -27.09 -1.36 -1.63
N LEU A 78 -26.24 -2.35 -1.90
CA LEU A 78 -25.12 -2.22 -2.84
C LEU A 78 -25.54 -2.34 -4.30
N VAL A 79 -26.62 -3.06 -4.58
CA VAL A 79 -27.16 -3.25 -5.93
C VAL A 79 -28.01 -2.05 -6.36
N SER A 80 -28.60 -1.33 -5.40
CA SER A 80 -29.56 -0.24 -5.63
C SER A 80 -28.95 1.17 -5.64
N GLY A 81 -27.66 1.32 -5.30
CA GLY A 81 -26.97 2.61 -5.19
C GLY A 81 -26.54 3.28 -6.50
N SER A 82 -26.82 2.69 -7.68
CA SER A 82 -26.68 3.39 -8.96
C SER A 82 -27.96 4.18 -9.23
N ASP A 83 -27.85 5.51 -9.39
CA ASP A 83 -28.92 6.35 -9.96
C ASP A 83 -29.59 5.61 -11.12
N SER A 84 -30.79 5.11 -10.86
CA SER A 84 -31.49 4.17 -11.73
C SER A 84 -32.04 4.91 -12.95
N GLY A 85 -31.18 5.07 -13.94
CA GLY A 85 -31.60 5.17 -15.34
C GLY A 85 -32.24 3.83 -15.77
N PRO A 86 -33.23 3.86 -16.68
CA PRO A 86 -34.10 2.73 -17.02
C PRO A 86 -33.43 1.59 -17.81
N ASP A 87 -32.10 1.46 -17.77
CA ASP A 87 -31.30 0.53 -18.59
C ASP A 87 -30.36 -0.37 -17.75
N SER A 88 -30.72 -0.65 -16.49
CA SER A 88 -29.93 -1.47 -15.56
C SER A 88 -30.08 -2.97 -15.88
N GLY A 89 -29.38 -3.38 -16.93
CA GLY A 89 -29.17 -4.78 -17.30
C GLY A 89 -28.25 -5.56 -16.32
N PRO A 90 -27.85 -6.79 -16.67
CA PRO A 90 -27.06 -7.72 -15.84
C PRO A 90 -25.65 -7.24 -15.41
N ASP A 91 -25.29 -5.98 -15.64
CA ASP A 91 -23.96 -5.40 -15.40
C ASP A 91 -23.75 -4.87 -13.96
N SER A 92 -24.78 -4.84 -13.11
CA SER A 92 -24.69 -4.29 -11.74
C SER A 92 -23.76 -5.09 -10.82
N GLY A 93 -23.74 -6.43 -10.94
CA GLY A 93 -22.85 -7.30 -10.16
C GLY A 93 -21.36 -7.12 -10.50
N PHE A 94 -21.05 -6.92 -11.78
CA PHE A 94 -19.68 -6.65 -12.25
C PHE A 94 -19.17 -5.29 -11.76
N GLY A 95 -20.03 -4.27 -11.74
CA GLY A 95 -19.69 -2.95 -11.20
C GLY A 95 -19.32 -2.99 -9.72
N LEU A 96 -20.10 -3.71 -8.91
CA LEU A 96 -19.84 -3.87 -7.47
C LEU A 96 -18.54 -4.65 -7.19
N ALA A 97 -18.33 -5.78 -7.88
CA ALA A 97 -17.12 -6.58 -7.73
C ALA A 97 -15.86 -5.79 -8.05
N ARG A 98 -15.89 -5.00 -9.13
CA ARG A 98 -14.78 -4.11 -9.49
C ARG A 98 -14.51 -3.07 -8.41
N LEU A 99 -15.55 -2.38 -7.94
CA LEU A 99 -15.44 -1.37 -6.88
C LEU A 99 -14.78 -1.95 -5.62
N LEU A 100 -15.23 -3.13 -5.19
CA LEU A 100 -14.70 -3.84 -4.03
C LEU A 100 -13.22 -4.21 -4.17
N ARG A 101 -12.80 -4.68 -5.35
CA ARG A 101 -11.38 -4.94 -5.64
C ARG A 101 -10.54 -3.69 -5.65
N GLU A 102 -11.05 -2.57 -6.19
CA GLU A 102 -10.36 -1.28 -6.13
C GLU A 102 -10.17 -0.81 -4.68
N ARG A 103 -11.15 -1.05 -3.79
CA ARG A 103 -11.03 -0.76 -2.35
C ARG A 103 -10.01 -1.67 -1.66
N ALA A 104 -10.06 -2.98 -1.91
CA ALA A 104 -9.06 -3.92 -1.41
C ALA A 104 -7.64 -3.50 -1.82
N LYS A 105 -7.45 -3.08 -3.08
CA LYS A 105 -6.17 -2.58 -3.60
C LYS A 105 -5.64 -1.39 -2.79
N VAL A 106 -6.49 -0.42 -2.46
CA VAL A 106 -6.12 0.75 -1.65
C VAL A 106 -5.73 0.34 -0.23
N LEU A 107 -6.51 -0.55 0.41
CA LEU A 107 -6.21 -1.06 1.75
C LEU A 107 -4.87 -1.79 1.79
N LEU A 108 -4.61 -2.65 0.81
CA LEU A 108 -3.35 -3.39 0.67
C LEU A 108 -2.16 -2.46 0.38
N TYR A 109 -2.35 -1.44 -0.48
CA TYR A 109 -1.31 -0.45 -0.72
C TYR A 109 -0.96 0.31 0.56
N ASN A 110 -1.97 0.77 1.31
CA ASN A 110 -1.76 1.48 2.56
C ASN A 110 -1.12 0.59 3.62
N LEU A 111 -1.51 -0.69 3.70
CA LEU A 111 -0.87 -1.67 4.57
C LEU A 111 0.61 -1.80 4.23
N GLY A 112 0.95 -2.01 2.95
CA GLY A 112 2.33 -2.06 2.48
C GLY A 112 3.08 -0.77 2.78
N ALA A 113 2.50 0.40 2.51
CA ALA A 113 3.15 1.68 2.76
C ALA A 113 3.43 1.90 4.26
N ASN A 114 2.44 1.75 5.15
CA ASN A 114 2.62 2.04 6.58
C ASN A 114 3.44 0.98 7.34
N THR A 115 3.77 -0.14 6.69
CA THR A 115 4.69 -1.16 7.23
C THR A 115 6.05 -1.13 6.56
N TRP A 116 6.33 -0.13 5.73
CA TRP A 116 7.63 0.01 5.11
C TRP A 116 8.62 0.71 6.06
N PRO A 117 9.76 0.09 6.41
CA PRO A 117 10.67 0.64 7.42
C PRO A 117 11.45 1.86 6.93
N GLY A 118 11.46 2.14 5.61
CA GLY A 118 12.24 3.23 5.03
C GLY A 118 11.69 4.64 5.25
N TRP A 119 10.53 4.80 5.90
CA TRP A 119 10.00 6.11 6.26
C TRP A 119 10.81 6.83 7.34
N GLY A 120 11.57 6.09 8.16
CA GLY A 120 12.38 6.68 9.22
C GLY A 120 11.58 7.25 10.39
N ASP A 121 10.34 6.81 10.58
CA ASP A 121 9.48 7.20 11.71
C ASP A 121 10.02 6.59 13.02
N GLY A 122 10.96 7.27 13.67
CA GLY A 122 11.74 6.75 14.81
C GLY A 122 10.93 6.33 16.05
N ASP A 123 9.65 6.69 16.13
CA ASP A 123 8.76 6.30 17.23
C ASP A 123 7.92 5.04 16.91
N VAL A 124 8.03 4.49 15.71
CA VAL A 124 7.22 3.37 15.22
C VAL A 124 8.12 2.17 14.95
N THR A 125 7.93 1.10 15.72
CA THR A 125 8.66 -0.16 15.49
C THR A 125 7.91 -1.00 14.47
N ILE A 126 8.51 -1.22 13.30
CA ILE A 126 8.02 -2.18 12.30
C ILE A 126 8.78 -3.50 12.50
N ASP A 127 8.16 -4.46 13.19
CA ASP A 127 8.75 -5.78 13.41
C ASP A 127 8.80 -6.66 12.14
N GLY A 128 9.45 -7.82 12.23
CA GLY A 128 9.58 -8.76 11.11
C GLY A 128 8.24 -9.24 10.55
N THR A 129 7.23 -9.45 11.40
CA THR A 129 5.90 -9.89 10.97
C THR A 129 5.19 -8.79 10.18
N ALA A 130 5.26 -7.55 10.65
CA ALA A 130 4.72 -6.40 9.95
C ALA A 130 5.43 -6.16 8.60
N ARG A 131 6.76 -6.31 8.54
CA ARG A 131 7.54 -6.21 7.29
C ARG A 131 7.13 -7.28 6.27
N LEU A 132 7.04 -8.54 6.69
CA LEU A 132 6.61 -9.65 5.83
C LEU A 132 5.19 -9.43 5.31
N THR A 133 4.28 -9.02 6.20
CA THR A 133 2.89 -8.73 5.83
C THR A 133 2.79 -7.54 4.87
N GLY A 134 3.58 -6.50 5.11
CA GLY A 134 3.70 -5.34 4.23
C GLY A 134 4.16 -5.69 2.83
N PHE A 135 5.20 -6.52 2.73
CA PHE A 135 5.72 -6.97 1.45
C PHE A 135 4.67 -7.79 0.70
N TRP A 136 4.03 -8.76 1.36
CA TRP A 136 2.91 -9.51 0.77
C TRP A 136 1.77 -8.60 0.30
N ALA A 137 1.38 -7.61 1.11
CA ALA A 137 0.32 -6.67 0.78
C ALA A 137 0.67 -5.81 -0.45
N SER A 138 1.92 -5.35 -0.55
CA SER A 138 2.39 -4.59 -1.72
C SER A 138 2.27 -5.39 -3.02
N GLN A 139 2.65 -6.67 -3.00
CA GLN A 139 2.54 -7.58 -4.15
C GLN A 139 1.07 -7.81 -4.53
N LYS A 140 0.20 -8.07 -3.55
CA LYS A 140 -1.24 -8.25 -3.80
C LYS A 140 -1.91 -6.99 -4.34
N SER A 141 -1.50 -5.82 -3.86
CA SER A 141 -1.96 -4.55 -4.41
C SER A 141 -1.56 -4.40 -5.89
N LEU A 142 -0.30 -4.70 -6.23
CA LEU A 142 0.19 -4.68 -7.61
C LEU A 142 -0.54 -5.68 -8.52
N ASP A 143 -0.82 -6.90 -8.03
CA ASP A 143 -1.63 -7.88 -8.76
C ASP A 143 -3.02 -7.34 -9.08
N LEU A 144 -3.66 -6.67 -8.11
CA LEU A 144 -4.97 -6.04 -8.33
C LEU A 144 -4.89 -4.90 -9.35
N VAL A 145 -3.87 -4.04 -9.28
CA VAL A 145 -3.64 -2.98 -10.28
C VAL A 145 -3.56 -3.56 -11.69
N ARG A 146 -2.82 -4.66 -11.86
CA ARG A 146 -2.71 -5.38 -13.15
C ARG A 146 -4.05 -5.95 -13.59
N SER A 147 -4.74 -6.68 -12.72
CA SER A 147 -6.01 -7.35 -13.05
C SER A 147 -7.16 -6.37 -13.37
N LEU A 148 -7.13 -5.19 -12.76
CA LEU A 148 -8.16 -4.15 -12.93
C LEU A 148 -7.80 -3.15 -14.04
N GLU A 149 -6.61 -3.30 -14.64
CA GLU A 149 -6.09 -2.46 -15.72
C GLU A 149 -6.08 -0.96 -15.35
N LEU A 150 -5.63 -0.61 -14.13
CA LEU A 150 -5.73 0.76 -13.60
C LEU A 150 -4.72 1.77 -14.21
N GLY A 151 -4.03 1.40 -15.28
CA GLY A 151 -3.12 2.25 -16.03
C GLY A 151 -1.70 2.40 -15.46
N ALA A 152 -0.84 3.06 -16.24
CA ALA A 152 0.60 3.15 -16.01
C ALA A 152 0.97 3.77 -14.65
N TYR A 153 0.33 4.87 -14.26
CA TYR A 153 0.66 5.53 -12.98
C TYR A 153 0.46 4.60 -11.77
N GLN A 154 -0.65 3.84 -11.74
CA GLN A 154 -0.91 2.89 -10.66
C GLN A 154 0.05 1.69 -10.71
N LEU A 155 0.42 1.22 -11.90
CA LEU A 155 1.45 0.18 -12.07
C LEU A 155 2.80 0.66 -11.52
N GLY A 156 3.19 1.90 -11.86
CA GLY A 156 4.40 2.54 -11.36
C GLY A 156 4.46 2.58 -9.84
N ASN A 157 3.38 3.02 -9.19
CA ASN A 157 3.29 3.06 -7.72
C ASN A 157 3.35 1.66 -7.08
N GLY A 158 2.64 0.68 -7.63
CA GLY A 158 2.66 -0.69 -7.11
C GLY A 158 4.05 -1.34 -7.22
N LEU A 159 4.73 -1.13 -8.35
CA LEU A 159 6.11 -1.59 -8.57
C LEU A 159 7.10 -0.88 -7.64
N TRP A 160 6.97 0.44 -7.48
CA TRP A 160 7.83 1.19 -6.56
C TRP A 160 7.70 0.67 -5.12
N LEU A 161 6.47 0.48 -4.63
CA LEU A 161 6.25 -0.01 -3.27
C LEU A 161 6.74 -1.45 -3.08
N THR A 162 6.53 -2.32 -4.06
CA THR A 162 7.04 -3.71 -4.04
C THR A 162 8.57 -3.73 -4.02
N GLY A 163 9.21 -2.92 -4.87
CA GLY A 163 10.66 -2.76 -4.90
C GLY A 163 11.23 -2.21 -3.59
N ALA A 164 10.51 -1.29 -2.93
CA ALA A 164 10.92 -0.73 -1.63
C ALA A 164 10.93 -1.77 -0.51
N HIS A 165 9.95 -2.69 -0.50
CA HIS A 165 9.94 -3.83 0.43
C HIS A 165 10.98 -4.88 0.09
N ALA A 166 11.16 -5.20 -1.20
CA ALA A 166 12.21 -6.11 -1.66
C ALA A 166 13.60 -5.59 -1.24
N LEU A 167 13.84 -4.27 -1.39
CA LEU A 167 15.07 -3.63 -0.93
C LEU A 167 15.25 -3.76 0.57
N ALA A 168 14.21 -3.49 1.35
CA ALA A 168 14.25 -3.65 2.80
C ALA A 168 14.49 -5.11 3.23
N ALA A 169 14.12 -6.09 2.42
CA ALA A 169 14.39 -7.52 2.64
C ALA A 169 15.76 -7.97 2.10
N GLY A 170 16.62 -7.06 1.63
CA GLY A 170 17.93 -7.40 1.05
C GLY A 170 17.87 -8.01 -0.35
N MET A 171 16.69 -8.05 -0.99
CA MET A 171 16.49 -8.58 -2.34
C MET A 171 16.83 -7.53 -3.40
N THR A 172 18.07 -7.04 -3.40
CA THR A 172 18.51 -5.87 -4.18
C THR A 172 18.28 -5.99 -5.69
N GLN A 173 18.54 -7.15 -6.28
CA GLN A 173 18.30 -7.39 -7.72
C GLN A 173 16.81 -7.29 -8.11
N ALA A 174 15.93 -7.85 -7.27
CA ALA A 174 14.48 -7.77 -7.50
C ALA A 174 14.01 -6.31 -7.35
N ALA A 175 14.48 -5.61 -6.32
CA ALA A 175 14.19 -4.21 -6.10
C ALA A 175 14.61 -3.33 -7.29
N GLU A 176 15.83 -3.50 -7.81
CA GLU A 176 16.28 -2.77 -9.00
C GLU A 176 15.39 -3.02 -10.22
N ALA A 177 14.98 -4.27 -10.45
CA ALA A 177 14.11 -4.63 -11.56
C ALA A 177 12.73 -3.96 -11.46
N ASP A 178 12.16 -3.91 -10.26
CA ASP A 178 10.89 -3.25 -9.98
C ASP A 178 11.00 -1.73 -10.13
N PHE A 179 12.04 -1.10 -9.57
CA PHE A 179 12.26 0.35 -9.72
C PHE A 179 12.48 0.76 -11.18
N ARG A 180 13.20 -0.06 -11.97
CA ARG A 180 13.38 0.17 -13.41
C ARG A 180 12.06 0.07 -14.19
N GLN A 181 11.15 -0.81 -13.79
CA GLN A 181 9.81 -0.88 -14.37
C GLN A 181 8.94 0.30 -13.92
N ALA A 182 8.96 0.65 -12.63
CA ALA A 182 8.23 1.78 -12.09
C ALA A 182 8.59 3.09 -12.81
N LYS A 183 9.88 3.35 -13.01
CA LYS A 183 10.39 4.48 -13.79
C LYS A 183 9.76 4.56 -15.18
N ARG A 184 9.73 3.44 -15.92
CA ARG A 184 9.16 3.40 -17.27
C ARG A 184 7.69 3.81 -17.27
N HIS A 185 6.90 3.26 -16.36
CA HIS A 185 5.49 3.61 -16.25
C HIS A 185 5.25 5.05 -15.79
N PHE A 186 6.08 5.60 -14.91
CA PHE A 186 5.96 7.01 -14.51
C PHE A 186 6.27 7.97 -15.66
N LEU A 187 7.22 7.62 -16.53
CA LEU A 187 7.50 8.37 -17.76
C LEU A 187 6.36 8.25 -18.78
N GLU A 188 5.73 7.09 -18.91
CA GLU A 188 4.55 6.90 -19.80
C GLU A 188 3.36 7.79 -19.44
N CYS A 189 3.26 8.23 -18.18
CA CYS A 189 2.20 9.13 -17.70
C CYS A 189 2.68 10.56 -17.36
N ASP A 190 3.82 10.99 -17.92
CA ASP A 190 4.37 12.35 -17.74
C ASP A 190 4.53 12.79 -16.28
N THR A 191 5.01 11.87 -15.42
CA THR A 191 5.30 12.15 -13.99
C THR A 191 6.80 12.08 -13.68
N PRO A 192 7.62 13.03 -14.18
CA PRO A 192 9.08 12.96 -14.10
C PRO A 192 9.60 12.91 -12.66
N VAL A 193 8.95 13.58 -11.70
CA VAL A 193 9.32 13.52 -10.27
C VAL A 193 9.20 12.10 -9.71
N MET A 194 8.20 11.34 -10.13
CA MET A 194 8.05 9.94 -9.72
C MET A 194 9.06 9.02 -10.42
N ALA A 195 9.43 9.35 -11.66
CA ALA A 195 10.53 8.67 -12.36
C ALA A 195 11.89 8.94 -11.68
N ASP A 196 12.11 10.14 -11.15
CA ASP A 196 13.28 10.49 -10.33
C ASP A 196 13.27 9.70 -9.02
N LEU A 197 12.13 9.60 -8.35
CA LEU A 197 11.96 8.76 -7.15
C LEU A 197 12.38 7.31 -7.45
N ALA A 198 11.79 6.68 -8.47
CA ALA A 198 12.15 5.32 -8.86
C ALA A 198 13.64 5.18 -9.25
N THR A 199 14.22 6.20 -9.90
CA THR A 199 15.65 6.21 -10.24
C THR A 199 16.52 6.19 -8.98
N GLY A 200 16.26 7.08 -8.02
CA GLY A 200 17.04 7.17 -6.80
C GLY A 200 16.96 5.91 -5.94
N TYR A 201 15.78 5.30 -5.80
CA TYR A 201 15.65 4.02 -5.12
C TYR A 201 16.35 2.87 -5.86
N GLY A 202 16.38 2.88 -7.20
CA GLY A 202 17.16 1.93 -7.98
C GLY A 202 18.66 2.07 -7.73
N MET A 203 19.19 3.30 -7.67
CA MET A 203 20.59 3.55 -7.33
C MET A 203 20.92 3.13 -5.90
N LEU A 204 19.99 3.35 -4.95
CA LEU A 204 20.11 2.89 -3.58
C LEU A 204 20.21 1.36 -3.52
N ALA A 205 19.33 0.65 -4.23
CA ALA A 205 19.38 -0.81 -4.32
C ALA A 205 20.73 -1.31 -4.89
N GLY A 206 21.26 -0.64 -5.91
CA GLY A 206 22.59 -0.95 -6.45
C GLY A 206 23.73 -0.73 -5.46
N SER A 207 23.66 0.33 -4.64
CA SER A 207 24.62 0.54 -3.56
C SER A 207 24.60 -0.60 -2.54
N PHE A 208 23.41 -1.08 -2.14
CA PHE A 208 23.28 -2.24 -1.25
C PHE A 208 23.71 -3.56 -1.91
N ALA A 209 23.68 -3.65 -3.24
CA ALA A 209 24.23 -4.77 -4.00
C ALA A 209 25.77 -4.75 -4.10
N GLY A 210 26.43 -3.71 -3.57
CA GLY A 210 27.89 -3.55 -3.63
C GLY A 210 28.39 -2.91 -4.93
N HIS A 211 27.53 -2.29 -5.72
CA HIS A 211 27.98 -1.48 -6.86
C HIS A 211 28.67 -0.21 -6.35
N ASP A 212 29.81 0.15 -6.95
CA ASP A 212 30.55 1.38 -6.61
C ASP A 212 29.89 2.60 -7.29
N THR A 213 28.73 3.00 -6.76
CA THR A 213 27.89 4.07 -7.30
C THR A 213 27.72 5.24 -6.32
N ALA A 214 28.51 5.28 -5.24
CA ALA A 214 28.35 6.27 -4.17
C ALA A 214 28.44 7.72 -4.67
N ALA A 215 29.45 8.03 -5.49
CA ALA A 215 29.63 9.37 -6.05
C ALA A 215 28.50 9.75 -7.02
N GLU A 216 28.03 8.81 -7.84
CA GLU A 216 26.90 9.03 -8.75
C GLU A 216 25.60 9.27 -7.96
N PHE A 217 25.37 8.49 -6.91
CA PHE A 217 24.21 8.61 -6.04
C PHE A 217 24.17 9.96 -5.31
N ASP A 218 25.28 10.37 -4.69
CA ASP A 218 25.36 11.66 -4.01
C ASP A 218 25.22 12.84 -5.01
N GLY A 219 25.79 12.70 -6.22
CA GLY A 219 25.60 13.65 -7.31
C GLY A 219 24.14 13.77 -7.75
N PHE A 220 23.42 12.64 -7.85
CA PHE A 220 21.99 12.61 -8.18
C PHE A 220 21.14 13.32 -7.12
N LEU A 221 21.40 13.08 -5.83
CA LEU A 221 20.69 13.78 -4.75
C LEU A 221 20.99 15.29 -4.74
N ALA A 222 22.23 15.68 -5.00
CA ALA A 222 22.61 17.09 -5.11
C ALA A 222 21.92 17.78 -6.30
N ASP A 223 21.84 17.12 -7.46
CA ASP A 223 21.11 17.62 -8.62
C ASP A 223 19.61 17.84 -8.30
N LEU A 224 18.93 16.84 -7.72
CA LEU A 224 17.51 16.98 -7.34
C LEU A 224 17.25 18.18 -6.44
N ARG A 225 18.13 18.41 -5.45
CA ARG A 225 18.05 19.57 -4.55
C ARG A 225 18.35 20.90 -5.26
N GLY A 226 19.24 20.87 -6.25
CA GLY A 226 19.66 22.04 -7.03
C GLY A 226 18.63 22.56 -8.02
N ARG A 227 17.63 21.75 -8.42
CA ARG A 227 16.60 22.13 -9.40
C ARG A 227 15.65 23.24 -8.94
N GLY A 228 15.60 23.55 -7.64
CA GLY A 228 14.70 24.56 -7.07
C GLY A 228 13.22 24.13 -7.04
N ASP A 229 12.93 22.87 -7.37
CA ASP A 229 11.59 22.28 -7.34
C ASP A 229 11.34 21.56 -6.00
N LYS A 230 10.21 21.84 -5.35
CA LYS A 230 9.87 21.26 -4.04
C LYS A 230 9.64 19.75 -4.10
N GLY A 231 9.10 19.23 -5.20
CA GLY A 231 8.90 17.81 -5.41
C GLY A 231 10.23 17.08 -5.53
N ALA A 232 11.15 17.58 -6.36
CA ALA A 232 12.49 17.02 -6.50
C ALA A 232 13.28 17.02 -5.18
N ALA A 233 13.22 18.13 -4.42
CA ALA A 233 13.83 18.19 -3.10
C ALA A 233 13.22 17.16 -2.12
N SER A 234 11.89 17.04 -2.10
CA SER A 234 11.21 16.04 -1.26
C SER A 234 11.58 14.61 -1.63
N VAL A 235 11.75 14.31 -2.92
CA VAL A 235 12.23 13.01 -3.39
C VAL A 235 13.63 12.71 -2.86
N ALA A 236 14.56 13.68 -2.96
CA ALA A 236 15.91 13.52 -2.44
C ALA A 236 15.93 13.22 -0.94
N ASP A 237 15.12 13.95 -0.17
CA ASP A 237 15.02 13.78 1.28
C ASP A 237 14.41 12.41 1.65
N GLN A 238 13.38 11.96 0.92
CA GLN A 238 12.81 10.62 1.11
C GLN A 238 13.84 9.51 0.86
N ILE A 239 14.62 9.61 -0.23
CA ILE A 239 15.65 8.62 -0.57
C ILE A 239 16.76 8.60 0.50
N GLU A 240 17.17 9.77 1.00
CA GLU A 240 18.18 9.86 2.05
C GLU A 240 17.69 9.28 3.38
N THR A 241 16.44 9.55 3.76
CA THR A 241 15.80 8.92 4.93
C THR A 241 15.78 7.40 4.78
N ALA A 242 15.39 6.88 3.62
CA ALA A 242 15.40 5.44 3.36
C ALA A 242 16.81 4.84 3.45
N ARG A 243 17.82 5.52 2.89
CA ARG A 243 19.23 5.12 3.00
C ARG A 243 19.67 5.00 4.46
N GLY A 244 19.27 5.93 5.32
CA GLY A 244 19.56 5.89 6.75
C GLY A 244 18.85 4.74 7.46
N ALA A 245 17.54 4.63 7.25
CA ALA A 245 16.69 3.63 7.91
C ALA A 245 17.07 2.17 7.56
N LEU A 246 17.48 1.92 6.32
CA LEU A 246 17.81 0.57 5.84
C LEU A 246 19.27 0.14 6.10
N ARG A 247 20.13 1.05 6.57
CA ARG A 247 21.53 0.73 6.96
C ARG A 247 21.64 0.16 8.37
N VAL A 248 20.60 0.29 9.18
CA VAL A 248 20.54 -0.39 10.48
C VAL A 248 20.32 -1.86 10.17
N ASP A 249 21.30 -2.71 10.50
CA ASP A 249 21.35 -4.12 10.11
C ASP A 249 19.97 -4.78 10.20
N PRO A 250 19.49 -5.45 9.13
CA PRO A 250 18.34 -6.31 9.26
C PRO A 250 18.72 -7.38 10.29
N ASP A 251 17.97 -7.45 11.38
CA ASP A 251 18.09 -8.52 12.36
C ASP A 251 18.20 -9.86 11.61
N PRO A 252 19.35 -10.57 11.68
CA PRO A 252 19.58 -11.77 10.89
C PRO A 252 18.58 -12.88 11.21
N ASP A 253 17.88 -12.78 12.35
CA ASP A 253 16.87 -13.74 12.80
C ASP A 253 15.45 -13.43 12.25
N ALA A 254 15.25 -12.34 11.50
CA ALA A 254 13.92 -11.94 11.02
C ALA A 254 13.37 -12.80 9.86
N LEU A 255 14.19 -13.67 9.26
CA LEU A 255 13.82 -14.48 8.08
C LEU A 255 14.13 -15.98 8.22
N SER A 256 14.64 -16.42 9.39
CA SER A 256 14.90 -17.83 9.72
C SER A 256 13.77 -18.45 10.53
#